data_AF-A0A0F9SBM2-F1
#
_entry.id   AF-A0A0F9SBM2-F1
#
_cell.length_a   1.000
_cell.length_b   1.000
_cell.length_c   1.000
_cell.angle_alpha   90.00
_cell.angle_beta   90.00
_cell.angle_gamma   90.00
#
_symmetry.space_group_name_H-M   'P 1'
#
loop_
_entity.id
_entity.type
_entity.pdbx_description
1 polymer ?
#
loop_
_entity_poly.entity_id
_entity_poly.type
_entity_poly.pdbx_seq_one_letter_code
_entity_poly.pdbx_strand_id
1 'polypeptide(L)'
;MFDADLQQADAQVVAWEADDEKLKEIFRDPNTDLHDENAKDIFGKLTPQGRVLAKAGVHLTNYGGRPRTLARTLGTTVHLAEAFQRRWFSAHPGIPAWQRRIERQLQTTRTVSNKFGFKIRYFGRVSQLLPEALAWIPQSTVAHVINVGLNTLEDHPEVIPQIQLHDSIVGQFKHTFYPRRSEIRDALTILVPYDDPLYIGVDIDCSRKSWGDCVPVPWKNEALFCPY
;
A
#
# COMPACT_ATOMS: atom_id res chain seq x y z
N MET A 1 13.30 -19.74 -6.68
CA MET A 1 13.14 -18.52 -5.86
C MET A 1 11.82 -17.87 -6.22
N PHE A 2 11.17 -17.27 -5.24
CA PHE A 2 10.06 -16.36 -5.46
C PHE A 2 10.25 -15.11 -4.60
N ASP A 3 9.64 -14.02 -5.04
CA ASP A 3 9.44 -12.79 -4.29
C ASP A 3 7.94 -12.51 -4.30
N ALA A 4 7.30 -12.46 -3.13
CA ALA A 4 5.89 -12.19 -2.98
C ALA A 4 5.70 -10.84 -2.28
N ASP A 5 5.33 -9.81 -3.05
CA ASP A 5 5.20 -8.42 -2.62
C ASP A 5 3.73 -8.06 -2.40
N LEU A 6 3.39 -7.45 -1.27
CA LEU A 6 2.01 -7.02 -1.00
C LEU A 6 1.60 -5.89 -1.94
N GLN A 7 0.53 -6.10 -2.70
CA GLN A 7 0.09 -5.20 -3.76
C GLN A 7 -0.28 -3.81 -3.22
N GLN A 8 0.60 -2.83 -3.35
CA GLN A 8 0.33 -1.42 -2.99
C GLN A 8 -0.31 -1.25 -1.59
N ALA A 9 0.05 -2.10 -0.63
CA ALA A 9 -0.72 -2.31 0.59
C ALA A 9 -0.89 -1.05 1.45
N ASP A 10 0.16 -0.23 1.57
CA ASP A 10 0.11 1.05 2.27
C ASP A 10 -1.00 1.96 1.74
N ALA A 11 -1.10 2.09 0.41
CA ALA A 11 -2.08 2.93 -0.25
C ALA A 11 -3.50 2.37 -0.15
N GLN A 12 -3.65 1.04 -0.19
CA GLN A 12 -4.92 0.38 0.09
C GLN A 12 -5.40 0.68 1.51
N VAL A 13 -4.55 0.51 2.52
CA VAL A 13 -4.93 0.83 3.91
C VAL A 13 -5.31 2.30 4.06
N VAL A 14 -4.62 3.23 3.40
CA VAL A 14 -5.00 4.65 3.41
C VAL A 14 -6.39 4.87 2.81
N ALA A 15 -6.74 4.23 1.69
CA ALA A 15 -8.06 4.38 1.08
C ALA A 15 -9.19 3.88 1.99
N TRP A 16 -8.97 2.76 2.70
CA TRP A 16 -9.93 2.21 3.65
C TRP A 16 -10.00 3.00 4.97
N GLU A 17 -8.88 3.49 5.48
CA GLU A 17 -8.88 4.41 6.63
C GLU A 17 -9.57 5.73 6.30
N ALA A 18 -9.38 6.25 5.08
CA ALA A 18 -10.04 7.45 4.60
C ALA A 18 -11.54 7.26 4.35
N ASP A 19 -12.00 6.01 4.23
CA ASP A 19 -13.32 5.65 3.73
C ASP A 19 -13.62 6.35 2.39
N ASP A 20 -12.63 6.36 1.50
CA ASP A 20 -12.70 7.06 0.22
C ASP A 20 -13.14 6.10 -0.89
N GLU A 21 -14.43 6.15 -1.25
CA GLU A 21 -15.01 5.16 -2.17
C GLU A 21 -14.34 5.16 -3.53
N LYS A 22 -13.98 6.33 -4.05
CA LYS A 22 -13.30 6.43 -5.35
C LYS A 22 -11.94 5.72 -5.33
N LEU A 23 -11.15 5.87 -4.25
CA LEU A 23 -9.90 5.13 -4.12
C LEU A 23 -10.13 3.63 -3.96
N LYS A 24 -11.14 3.21 -3.19
CA LYS A 24 -11.48 1.78 -3.06
C LYS A 24 -11.89 1.17 -4.41
N GLU A 25 -12.69 1.88 -5.20
CA GLU A 25 -13.09 1.47 -6.56
C GLU A 25 -11.87 1.26 -7.47
N ILE A 26 -10.89 2.17 -7.41
CA ILE A 26 -9.63 2.05 -8.15
C ILE A 26 -8.90 0.76 -7.79
N PHE A 27 -8.80 0.41 -6.51
CA PHE A 27 -8.14 -0.83 -6.07
C PHE A 27 -8.93 -2.10 -6.41
N ARG A 28 -10.26 -2.00 -6.51
CA ARG A 28 -11.12 -3.14 -6.88
C ARG A 28 -11.10 -3.41 -8.39
N ASP A 29 -10.78 -2.43 -9.23
CA ASP A 29 -10.71 -2.61 -10.67
C ASP A 29 -9.31 -3.05 -11.14
N PRO A 30 -9.12 -4.30 -11.59
CA PRO A 30 -7.84 -4.81 -12.04
C PRO A 30 -7.34 -4.23 -13.37
N ASN A 31 -8.08 -3.30 -13.99
CA ASN A 31 -7.69 -2.62 -15.22
C ASN A 31 -7.37 -1.13 -15.00
N THR A 32 -7.50 -0.65 -13.77
CA THR A 32 -7.22 0.74 -13.41
C THR A 32 -5.88 0.82 -12.69
N ASP A 33 -5.09 1.84 -12.99
CA ASP A 33 -3.83 2.13 -12.30
C ASP A 33 -3.99 3.33 -11.36
N LEU A 34 -3.69 3.12 -10.08
CA LEU A 34 -3.78 4.12 -9.02
C LEU A 34 -3.09 5.44 -9.37
N HIS A 35 -1.85 5.38 -9.87
CA HIS A 35 -1.08 6.59 -10.12
C HIS A 35 -1.55 7.32 -11.39
N ASP A 36 -2.19 6.62 -12.34
CA ASP A 36 -2.81 7.25 -13.50
C ASP A 36 -4.06 8.02 -13.10
N GLU A 37 -4.93 7.41 -12.29
CA GLU A 37 -6.14 8.07 -11.79
C GLU A 37 -5.80 9.24 -10.87
N ASN A 38 -4.83 9.08 -9.97
CA ASN A 38 -4.36 10.18 -9.13
C ASN A 38 -3.86 11.36 -9.98
N ALA A 39 -3.12 11.08 -11.06
CA ALA A 39 -2.64 12.13 -11.97
C ALA A 39 -3.80 12.83 -12.69
N LYS A 40 -4.83 12.09 -13.12
CA LYS A 40 -6.04 12.68 -13.71
C LYS A 40 -6.77 13.58 -12.72
N ASP A 41 -6.89 13.18 -11.47
CA ASP A 41 -7.57 13.98 -10.44
C ASP A 41 -6.83 15.27 -10.08
N ILE A 42 -5.51 15.22 -10.06
CA ILE A 42 -4.67 16.37 -9.68
C ILE A 42 -4.46 17.33 -10.87
N PHE A 43 -4.27 16.80 -12.08
CA PHE A 43 -3.84 17.58 -13.24
C PHE A 43 -4.90 17.70 -14.34
N GLY A 44 -6.05 17.02 -14.20
CA GLY A 44 -7.14 16.97 -15.17
C GLY A 44 -6.87 16.10 -16.40
N LYS A 45 -5.64 15.56 -16.52
CA LYS A 45 -5.23 14.69 -17.62
C LYS A 45 -4.02 13.86 -17.22
N LEU A 46 -3.89 12.69 -17.84
CA LEU A 46 -2.70 11.85 -17.70
C LEU A 46 -1.55 12.38 -18.56
N THR A 47 -0.39 12.61 -17.94
CA THR A 47 0.89 12.84 -18.65
C THR A 47 2.00 12.07 -17.93
N PRO A 48 3.10 11.67 -18.60
CA PRO A 48 4.21 10.96 -17.95
C PRO A 48 4.77 11.71 -16.74
N GLN A 49 4.96 13.03 -16.88
CA GLN A 49 5.43 13.88 -15.78
C GLN A 49 4.37 13.99 -14.66
N GLY A 50 3.09 14.14 -15.02
CA GLY A 50 1.99 14.18 -14.07
C GLY A 50 1.90 12.90 -13.22
N ARG A 51 2.07 11.73 -13.83
CA ARG A 51 2.12 10.44 -13.13
C ARG A 51 3.24 10.38 -12.10
N VAL A 52 4.45 10.81 -12.47
CA VAL A 52 5.61 10.85 -11.56
C VAL A 52 5.36 11.81 -10.39
N LEU A 53 4.83 13.00 -10.66
CA LEU A 53 4.52 13.99 -9.63
C LEU A 53 3.38 13.53 -8.71
N ALA A 54 2.34 12.88 -9.26
CA ALA A 54 1.24 12.31 -8.49
C ALA A 54 1.75 11.21 -7.56
N LYS A 55 2.55 10.26 -8.08
CA LYS A 55 3.15 9.18 -7.29
C LYS A 55 3.95 9.72 -6.10
N ALA A 56 4.80 10.72 -6.32
CA ALA A 56 5.61 11.32 -5.25
C ALA A 56 4.78 12.20 -4.29
N GLY A 57 3.82 12.95 -4.81
CA GLY A 57 3.10 13.98 -4.05
C GLY A 57 1.92 13.48 -3.24
N VAL A 58 1.21 12.44 -3.72
CA VAL A 58 0.03 11.89 -3.05
C VAL A 58 0.42 11.28 -1.71
N HIS A 59 1.45 10.42 -1.68
CA HIS A 59 1.92 9.80 -0.44
C HIS A 59 2.26 10.86 0.62
N LEU A 60 3.08 11.86 0.26
CA LEU A 60 3.41 12.97 1.17
C LEU A 60 2.17 13.76 1.62
N THR A 61 1.19 13.97 0.74
CA THR A 61 -0.03 14.72 1.05
C THR A 61 -0.95 13.94 1.99
N ASN A 62 -1.07 12.62 1.81
CA ASN A 62 -1.86 11.74 2.66
C ASN A 62 -1.30 11.70 4.10
N TYR A 63 0.02 11.72 4.24
CA TYR A 63 0.71 11.74 5.55
C TYR A 63 0.93 13.16 6.12
N GLY A 64 0.08 14.13 5.76
CA GLY A 64 0.05 15.44 6.40
C GLY A 64 1.15 16.42 5.96
N GLY A 65 1.84 16.12 4.85
CA GLY A 65 2.80 17.05 4.24
C GLY A 65 2.16 18.39 3.92
N ARG A 66 2.88 19.48 4.17
CA ARG A 66 2.41 20.87 3.90
C ARG A 66 2.86 21.35 2.52
N PRO A 67 2.20 22.37 1.93
CA PRO A 67 2.53 22.85 0.58
C PRO A 67 4.00 23.22 0.37
N ARG A 68 4.68 23.78 1.37
CA ARG A 68 6.12 24.09 1.29
C ARG A 68 6.99 22.84 1.16
N THR A 69 6.69 21.79 1.92
CA THR A 69 7.40 20.52 1.85
C THR A 69 7.12 19.84 0.52
N LEU A 70 5.85 19.82 0.10
CA LEU A 70 5.44 19.25 -1.18
C LEU A 70 6.11 19.95 -2.36
N ALA A 71 6.16 21.29 -2.35
CA ALA A 71 6.83 22.08 -3.38
C ALA A 71 8.31 21.69 -3.54
N ARG A 72 9.02 21.53 -2.41
CA ARG A 72 10.41 21.07 -2.40
C ARG A 72 10.56 19.65 -2.93
N THR A 73 9.71 18.72 -2.49
CA THR A 73 9.72 17.31 -2.94
C THR A 73 9.45 17.18 -4.43
N LEU A 74 8.54 17.98 -4.96
CA LEU A 74 8.13 17.93 -6.37
C LEU A 74 8.97 18.83 -7.29
N GLY A 75 9.89 19.63 -6.76
CA GLY A 75 10.66 20.61 -7.54
C GLY A 75 9.78 21.67 -8.21
N THR A 76 8.74 22.14 -7.49
CA THR A 76 7.73 23.08 -8.01
C THR A 76 7.53 24.29 -7.09
N THR A 77 6.67 25.24 -7.49
CA THR A 77 6.36 26.41 -6.65
C THR A 77 5.35 26.06 -5.55
N VAL A 78 5.35 26.82 -4.45
CA VAL A 78 4.36 26.64 -3.37
C VAL A 78 2.93 26.81 -3.90
N HIS A 79 2.70 27.75 -4.82
CA HIS A 79 1.38 27.94 -5.44
C HIS A 79 0.88 26.69 -6.17
N LEU A 80 1.76 26.01 -6.92
CA LEU A 80 1.43 24.78 -7.62
C LEU A 80 1.22 23.62 -6.64
N ALA A 81 2.01 23.54 -5.56
CA ALA A 81 1.81 22.55 -4.50
C ALA A 81 0.49 22.76 -3.74
N GLU A 82 0.07 24.00 -3.48
CA GLU A 82 -1.25 24.28 -2.92
C GLU A 82 -2.37 23.87 -3.88
N ALA A 83 -2.22 24.15 -5.18
CA ALA A 83 -3.18 23.71 -6.18
C ALA A 83 -3.28 22.18 -6.26
N PHE A 84 -2.15 21.48 -6.17
CA PHE A 84 -2.07 20.02 -6.08
C PHE A 84 -2.92 19.52 -4.89
N GLN A 85 -2.64 20.01 -3.68
CA GLN A 85 -3.33 19.52 -2.47
C GLN A 85 -4.82 19.87 -2.50
N ARG A 86 -5.19 21.07 -2.95
CA ARG A 86 -6.59 21.46 -3.08
C ARG A 86 -7.36 20.52 -4.01
N ARG A 87 -6.80 20.17 -5.17
CA ARG A 87 -7.45 19.26 -6.12
C ARG A 87 -7.52 17.84 -5.56
N TRP A 88 -6.43 17.34 -4.99
CA TRP A 88 -6.40 16.03 -4.34
C TRP A 88 -7.46 15.90 -3.24
N PHE A 89 -7.51 16.85 -2.31
CA PHE A 89 -8.50 16.83 -1.22
C PHE A 89 -9.94 17.11 -1.68
N SER A 90 -10.11 17.77 -2.83
CA SER A 90 -11.43 17.96 -3.42
C SER A 90 -11.93 16.68 -4.10
N ALA A 91 -11.04 15.92 -4.72
CA ALA A 91 -11.36 14.63 -5.33
C ALA A 91 -11.57 13.54 -4.27
N HIS A 92 -10.79 13.62 -3.17
CA HIS A 92 -10.78 12.63 -2.09
C HIS A 92 -11.03 13.26 -0.72
N PRO A 93 -12.28 13.68 -0.43
CA PRO A 93 -12.62 14.35 0.83
C PRO A 93 -12.49 13.44 2.07
N GLY A 94 -12.42 12.11 1.89
CA GLY A 94 -12.18 11.14 2.96
C GLY A 94 -10.78 11.31 3.58
N ILE A 95 -9.77 11.64 2.78
CA ILE A 95 -8.39 11.83 3.24
C ILE A 95 -8.28 12.92 4.32
N PRO A 96 -8.71 14.18 4.11
CA PRO A 96 -8.64 15.19 5.15
C PRO A 96 -9.59 14.90 6.32
N ALA A 97 -10.68 14.14 6.12
CA ALA A 97 -11.54 13.70 7.21
C ALA A 97 -10.82 12.70 8.14
N TRP A 98 -10.11 11.73 7.56
CA TRP A 98 -9.24 10.82 8.29
C TRP A 98 -8.12 11.57 9.02
N GLN A 99 -7.43 12.50 8.37
CA GLN A 99 -6.40 13.32 9.01
C GLN A 99 -6.92 14.04 10.27
N ARG A 100 -8.09 14.67 10.19
CA ARG A 100 -8.74 15.32 11.34
C ARG A 100 -9.15 14.33 12.43
N ARG A 101 -9.57 13.12 12.07
CA ARG A 101 -9.92 12.06 13.02
C ARG A 101 -8.70 11.64 13.84
N ILE A 102 -7.57 11.43 13.18
CA ILE A 102 -6.30 11.09 13.83
C ILE A 102 -5.77 12.24 14.68
N GLU A 103 -5.83 13.47 14.18
CA GLU A 103 -5.46 14.66 14.97
C GLU A 103 -6.29 14.77 16.26
N ARG A 104 -7.61 14.54 16.19
CA ARG A 104 -8.49 14.53 17.36
C ARG A 104 -8.11 13.42 18.35
N GLN A 105 -7.78 12.22 17.86
CA GLN A 105 -7.33 11.12 18.71
C GLN A 105 -6.03 11.48 19.45
N LEU A 106 -5.07 12.10 18.77
CA LEU A 106 -3.84 12.59 19.39
C LEU A 106 -4.10 13.66 20.45
N GLN A 107 -5.01 14.60 20.20
CA GLN A 107 -5.35 15.67 21.14
C GLN A 107 -6.07 15.16 22.39
N THR A 108 -6.92 14.13 22.26
CA THR A 108 -7.80 13.65 23.33
C THR A 108 -7.17 12.50 24.12
N THR A 109 -6.86 11.41 23.44
CA THR A 109 -6.38 10.17 24.06
C THR A 109 -4.90 9.94 23.87
N ARG A 110 -4.22 10.68 22.98
CA ARG A 110 -2.82 10.44 22.60
C ARG A 110 -2.58 9.05 22.00
N THR A 111 -3.63 8.32 21.62
CA THR A 111 -3.54 6.96 21.09
C THR A 111 -4.24 6.85 19.75
N VAL A 112 -3.61 6.12 18.84
CA VAL A 112 -4.24 5.64 17.60
C VAL A 112 -4.22 4.12 17.58
N SER A 113 -5.08 3.53 16.77
CA SER A 113 -5.22 2.08 16.64
C SER A 113 -5.47 1.67 15.20
N ASN A 114 -4.96 0.51 14.78
CA ASN A 114 -5.29 -0.07 13.49
C ASN A 114 -6.50 -1.02 13.61
N LYS A 115 -6.97 -1.57 12.48
CA LYS A 115 -8.16 -2.44 12.46
C LYS A 115 -7.96 -3.82 13.08
N PHE A 116 -6.72 -4.26 13.25
CA PHE A 116 -6.40 -5.46 14.03
C PHE A 116 -6.42 -5.21 15.56
N GLY A 117 -6.66 -3.97 16.00
CA GLY A 117 -6.77 -3.62 17.41
C GLY A 117 -5.43 -3.29 18.10
N PHE A 118 -4.32 -3.31 17.37
CA PHE A 118 -3.04 -2.80 17.89
C PHE A 118 -3.15 -1.30 18.17
N LYS A 119 -2.43 -0.83 19.18
CA LYS A 119 -2.48 0.55 19.64
C LYS A 119 -1.07 1.08 19.90
N ILE A 120 -0.87 2.37 19.61
CA ILE A 120 0.30 3.12 20.05
C ILE A 120 -0.15 4.35 20.84
N ARG A 121 0.59 4.69 21.90
CA ARG A 121 0.39 5.89 22.72
C ARG A 121 1.58 6.81 22.53
N TYR A 122 1.33 8.06 22.17
CA TYR A 122 2.36 9.06 21.96
C TYR A 122 2.55 9.97 23.17
N PHE A 123 3.82 10.17 23.55
CA PHE A 123 4.21 11.04 24.66
C PHE A 123 4.83 12.38 24.22
N GLY A 124 5.12 12.53 22.91
CA GLY A 124 5.68 13.74 22.32
C GLY A 124 4.73 14.93 22.25
N ARG A 125 5.18 16.01 21.59
CA ARG A 125 4.38 17.22 21.35
C ARG A 125 3.33 16.96 20.28
N VAL A 126 2.04 17.01 20.65
CA VAL A 126 0.88 16.71 19.77
C VAL A 126 0.96 17.43 18.42
N SER A 127 1.37 18.70 18.41
CA SER A 127 1.47 19.52 17.19
C SER A 127 2.45 18.98 16.14
N GLN A 128 3.32 18.03 16.50
CA GLN A 128 4.33 17.45 15.63
C GLN A 128 4.10 15.96 15.34
N LEU A 129 3.10 15.33 15.99
CA LEU A 129 2.90 13.88 15.94
C LEU A 129 1.98 13.41 14.81
N LEU A 130 1.25 14.32 14.15
CA LEU A 130 0.24 13.94 13.16
C LEU A 130 0.81 13.11 12.00
N PRO A 131 1.92 13.50 11.32
CA PRO A 131 2.48 12.69 10.24
C PRO A 131 2.88 11.27 10.68
N GLU A 132 3.51 11.15 11.84
CA GLU A 132 3.93 9.87 12.43
C GLU A 132 2.72 8.99 12.77
N ALA A 133 1.67 9.58 13.36
CA ALA A 133 0.45 8.87 13.70
C ALA A 133 -0.36 8.41 12.47
N LEU A 134 -0.37 9.22 11.41
CA LEU A 134 -0.98 8.84 10.13
C LEU A 134 -0.22 7.67 9.51
N ALA A 135 1.11 7.73 9.48
CA ALA A 135 1.96 6.68 8.91
C ALA A 135 1.92 5.38 9.71
N TRP A 136 1.78 5.46 11.04
CA TRP A 136 1.78 4.28 11.89
C TRP A 136 0.62 3.31 11.59
N ILE A 137 -0.56 3.82 11.20
CA ILE A 137 -1.73 2.94 10.96
C ILE A 137 -1.48 2.02 9.75
N PRO A 138 -1.16 2.52 8.53
CA PRO A 138 -0.78 1.68 7.42
C PRO A 138 0.43 0.79 7.70
N GLN A 139 1.52 1.35 8.24
CA GLN A 139 2.73 0.58 8.52
C GLN A 139 2.49 -0.60 9.48
N SER A 140 1.75 -0.37 10.58
CA SER A 140 1.42 -1.44 11.53
C SER A 140 0.45 -2.46 10.96
N THR A 141 -0.45 -2.05 10.06
CA THR A 141 -1.40 -2.94 9.37
C THR A 141 -0.67 -3.83 8.38
N VAL A 142 0.19 -3.26 7.54
CA VAL A 142 1.01 -3.99 6.57
C VAL A 142 1.96 -4.96 7.28
N ALA A 143 2.64 -4.51 8.34
CA ALA A 143 3.48 -5.38 9.17
C ALA A 143 2.71 -6.55 9.80
N HIS A 144 1.46 -6.35 10.18
CA HIS A 144 0.64 -7.45 10.68
C HIS A 144 0.23 -8.42 9.57
N VAL A 145 -0.23 -7.89 8.42
CA VAL A 145 -0.63 -8.68 7.25
C VAL A 145 0.48 -9.60 6.80
N ILE A 146 1.70 -9.08 6.62
CA ILE A 146 2.83 -9.90 6.16
C ILE A 146 3.22 -10.99 7.19
N ASN A 147 3.08 -10.72 8.49
CA ASN A 147 3.41 -11.68 9.55
C ASN A 147 2.36 -12.79 9.64
N VAL A 148 1.07 -12.44 9.46
CA VAL A 148 0.01 -13.44 9.34
C VAL A 148 0.23 -14.29 8.08
N GLY A 149 0.53 -13.66 6.95
CA GLY A 149 0.89 -14.35 5.72
C GLY A 149 2.05 -15.33 5.90
N LEU A 150 3.14 -14.90 6.56
CA LEU A 150 4.26 -15.78 6.87
C LEU A 150 3.85 -17.01 7.70
N ASN A 151 2.98 -16.83 8.70
CA ASN A 151 2.46 -17.96 9.49
C ASN A 151 1.59 -18.90 8.63
N THR A 152 0.78 -18.39 7.70
CA THR A 152 -0.03 -19.26 6.81
C THR A 152 0.83 -20.13 5.88
N LEU A 153 2.06 -19.71 5.57
CA LEU A 153 2.98 -20.51 4.78
C LEU A 153 3.50 -21.77 5.52
N GLU A 154 3.31 -21.88 6.85
CA GLU A 154 3.63 -23.10 7.60
C GLU A 154 2.80 -24.31 7.12
N ASP A 155 1.60 -24.07 6.59
CA ASP A 155 0.73 -25.11 6.01
C ASP A 155 1.21 -25.58 4.62
N HIS A 156 2.24 -24.94 4.06
CA HIS A 156 2.83 -25.24 2.75
C HIS A 156 4.32 -25.65 2.88
N PRO A 157 4.64 -26.87 3.34
CA PRO A 157 6.02 -27.29 3.62
C PRO A 157 6.94 -27.33 2.38
N GLU A 158 6.38 -27.33 1.17
CA GLU A 158 7.13 -27.19 -0.08
C GLU A 158 7.69 -25.78 -0.31
N VAL A 159 7.14 -24.79 0.39
CA VAL A 159 7.50 -23.37 0.35
C VAL A 159 8.42 -23.09 1.53
N ILE A 160 9.62 -22.61 1.25
CA ILE A 160 10.64 -22.33 2.26
C ILE A 160 10.91 -20.82 2.25
N PRO A 161 10.22 -20.03 3.09
CA PRO A 161 10.55 -18.62 3.31
C PRO A 161 12.03 -18.47 3.69
N GLN A 162 12.70 -17.45 3.14
CA GLN A 162 14.11 -17.17 3.41
C GLN A 162 14.26 -15.86 4.18
N ILE A 163 13.60 -14.80 3.72
CA ILE A 163 13.66 -13.49 4.35
C ILE A 163 12.33 -12.74 4.15
N GLN A 164 11.93 -12.03 5.19
CA GLN A 164 10.86 -11.04 5.14
C GLN A 164 11.48 -9.65 4.98
N LEU A 165 11.05 -8.91 3.97
CA LEU A 165 11.51 -7.58 3.63
C LEU A 165 10.35 -6.60 3.71
N HIS A 166 9.93 -6.26 4.93
CA HIS A 166 8.79 -5.38 5.19
C HIS A 166 7.48 -5.86 4.54
N ASP A 167 7.18 -5.42 3.32
CA ASP A 167 6.00 -5.76 2.53
C ASP A 167 6.20 -6.93 1.57
N SER A 168 7.39 -7.54 1.53
CA SER A 168 7.68 -8.73 0.71
C SER A 168 8.15 -9.94 1.52
N ILE A 169 7.83 -11.15 1.04
CA ILE A 169 8.45 -12.41 1.47
C ILE A 169 9.22 -13.01 0.29
N VAL A 170 10.52 -13.19 0.49
CA VAL A 170 11.39 -13.90 -0.44
C VAL A 170 11.57 -15.32 0.05
N GLY A 171 11.43 -16.28 -0.86
CA GLY A 171 11.53 -17.68 -0.53
C GLY A 171 11.96 -18.57 -1.68
N GLN A 172 11.89 -19.88 -1.46
CA GLN A 172 12.16 -20.88 -2.48
C GLN A 172 11.21 -22.06 -2.36
N PHE A 173 10.93 -22.69 -3.49
CA PHE A 173 10.23 -23.97 -3.58
C PHE A 173 10.87 -24.79 -4.71
N LYS A 174 10.69 -26.11 -4.68
CA LYS A 174 11.14 -26.99 -5.77
C LYS A 174 10.37 -26.67 -7.05
N HIS A 175 11.02 -26.75 -8.21
CA HIS A 175 10.37 -26.47 -9.51
C HIS A 175 9.06 -27.25 -9.73
N THR A 176 8.97 -28.47 -9.19
CA THR A 176 7.75 -29.29 -9.20
C THR A 176 6.54 -28.65 -8.52
N PHE A 177 6.74 -27.68 -7.63
CA PHE A 177 5.69 -26.91 -6.95
C PHE A 177 5.20 -25.72 -7.79
N TYR A 178 5.93 -25.30 -8.84
CA TYR A 178 5.56 -24.11 -9.63
C TYR A 178 4.11 -24.13 -10.16
N PRO A 179 3.53 -25.26 -10.62
CA PRO A 179 2.12 -25.30 -11.02
C PRO A 179 1.14 -24.94 -9.89
N ARG A 180 1.53 -25.18 -8.63
CA ARG A 180 0.76 -24.91 -7.40
C ARG A 180 1.10 -23.57 -6.75
N ARG A 181 1.91 -22.72 -7.39
CA ARG A 181 2.34 -21.42 -6.82
C ARG A 181 1.19 -20.46 -6.47
N SER A 182 -0.01 -20.64 -7.05
CA SER A 182 -1.21 -19.90 -6.65
C SER A 182 -1.58 -20.14 -5.19
N GLU A 183 -1.21 -21.29 -4.61
CA GLU A 183 -1.39 -21.57 -3.18
C GLU A 183 -0.63 -20.56 -2.30
N ILE A 184 0.56 -20.10 -2.73
CA ILE A 184 1.31 -19.05 -2.03
C ILE A 184 0.52 -17.74 -2.06
N ARG A 185 -0.02 -17.38 -3.23
CA ARG A 185 -0.80 -16.15 -3.40
C ARG A 185 -2.04 -16.18 -2.50
N ASP A 186 -2.75 -17.31 -2.49
CA ASP A 186 -3.99 -17.46 -1.74
C ASP A 186 -3.71 -17.43 -0.23
N ALA A 187 -2.63 -18.09 0.23
CA ALA A 187 -2.19 -18.04 1.63
C ALA A 187 -1.79 -16.61 2.06
N LEU A 188 -1.10 -15.87 1.19
CA LEU A 188 -0.65 -14.51 1.47
C LEU A 188 -1.72 -13.42 1.21
N THR A 189 -2.93 -13.80 0.80
CA THR A 189 -4.05 -12.87 0.66
C THR A 189 -4.78 -12.72 1.99
N ILE A 190 -4.51 -11.64 2.71
CA ILE A 190 -4.97 -11.47 4.09
C ILE A 190 -6.12 -10.47 4.17
N LEU A 191 -7.17 -10.86 4.91
CA LEU A 191 -8.29 -9.99 5.26
C LEU A 191 -7.89 -9.02 6.38
N VAL A 192 -8.06 -7.72 6.12
CA VAL A 192 -8.05 -6.67 7.14
C VAL A 192 -9.51 -6.34 7.51
N PRO A 193 -9.88 -6.39 8.80
CA PRO A 193 -11.29 -6.37 9.24
C PRO A 193 -11.86 -4.95 9.30
N TYR A 194 -11.90 -4.26 8.17
CA TYR A 194 -12.73 -3.06 7.97
C TYR A 194 -14.21 -3.47 7.82
N ASP A 195 -15.13 -2.53 8.09
CA ASP A 195 -16.58 -2.77 7.92
C ASP A 195 -16.92 -3.14 6.46
N ASP A 196 -16.21 -2.48 5.55
CA ASP A 196 -16.08 -2.84 4.15
C ASP A 196 -14.76 -3.63 3.99
N PRO A 197 -14.78 -4.97 3.88
CA PRO A 197 -13.60 -5.82 3.94
C PRO A 197 -12.48 -5.42 2.96
N LEU A 198 -11.25 -5.33 3.47
CA LEU A 198 -10.05 -5.14 2.65
C LEU A 198 -9.28 -6.45 2.56
N TYR A 199 -9.09 -6.97 1.35
CA TYR A 199 -8.19 -8.10 1.10
C TYR A 199 -6.90 -7.59 0.50
N ILE A 200 -5.79 -7.70 1.24
CA ILE A 200 -4.47 -7.34 0.73
C ILE A 200 -3.86 -8.60 0.12
N GLY A 201 -3.76 -8.63 -1.20
CA GLY A 201 -3.11 -9.70 -1.96
C GLY A 201 -1.62 -9.48 -2.20
N VAL A 202 -1.01 -10.40 -2.94
CA VAL A 202 0.40 -10.34 -3.34
C VAL A 202 0.58 -10.44 -4.86
N ASP A 203 1.58 -9.73 -5.38
CA ASP A 203 2.20 -10.05 -6.65
C ASP A 203 3.35 -11.03 -6.40
N ILE A 204 3.48 -12.06 -7.25
CA ILE A 204 4.56 -13.04 -7.12
C ILE A 204 5.43 -12.96 -8.36
N ASP A 205 6.72 -12.77 -8.12
CA ASP A 205 7.77 -12.90 -9.12
C ASP A 205 8.54 -14.19 -8.86
N CYS A 206 9.03 -14.84 -9.91
CA CYS A 206 9.71 -16.14 -9.80
C CYS A 206 10.98 -16.20 -10.63
N SER A 207 11.95 -16.98 -10.15
CA SER A 207 13.17 -17.32 -10.90
C SER A 207 13.72 -18.70 -10.56
N ARG A 208 14.35 -19.33 -11.55
CA ARG A 208 15.16 -20.55 -11.37
C ARG A 208 16.62 -20.27 -11.03
N LYS A 209 17.08 -19.01 -11.17
CA LYS A 209 18.50 -18.65 -11.07
C LYS A 209 18.83 -17.98 -9.75
N SER A 210 18.26 -16.81 -9.51
CA SER A 210 18.54 -15.98 -8.34
C SER A 210 17.35 -15.07 -8.02
N TRP A 211 17.36 -14.42 -6.86
CA TRP A 211 16.33 -13.43 -6.50
C TRP A 211 16.35 -12.20 -7.41
N GLY A 212 17.53 -11.73 -7.83
CA GLY A 212 17.65 -10.59 -8.76
C GLY A 212 17.19 -10.89 -10.19
N ASP A 213 16.97 -12.17 -10.52
CA ASP A 213 16.43 -12.62 -11.81
C ASP A 213 14.94 -12.96 -11.72
N CYS A 214 14.25 -12.61 -10.63
CA CYS A 214 12.80 -12.80 -10.51
C CYS A 214 12.06 -11.95 -11.55
N VAL A 215 11.07 -12.57 -12.19
CA VAL A 215 10.19 -11.91 -13.16
C VAL A 215 8.73 -12.13 -12.78
N PRO A 216 7.84 -11.17 -13.10
CA PRO A 216 6.42 -11.29 -12.78
C PRO A 216 5.79 -12.56 -13.30
N VAL A 217 5.03 -13.23 -12.43
CA VAL A 217 4.19 -14.36 -12.81
C VAL A 217 2.89 -13.83 -13.40
N PRO A 218 2.58 -14.06 -14.69
CA PRO A 218 1.31 -13.66 -15.25
C PRO A 218 0.19 -14.56 -14.73
N TRP A 219 -0.86 -13.94 -14.18
CA TRP A 219 -2.03 -14.65 -13.63
C TRP A 219 -3.21 -14.74 -14.61
N LYS A 220 -3.24 -13.87 -15.63
CA LYS A 220 -4.42 -13.69 -16.52
C LYS A 220 -4.60 -14.77 -17.61
N ASN A 221 -3.79 -15.83 -17.66
CA ASN A 221 -3.99 -16.98 -18.55
C ASN A 221 -3.30 -18.23 -17.97
N GLU A 222 -4.03 -19.08 -17.24
CA GLU A 222 -3.54 -20.41 -16.80
C GLU A 222 -3.41 -21.45 -17.94
N ALA A 223 -3.18 -20.97 -19.16
CA ALA A 223 -2.58 -21.75 -20.21
C ALA A 223 -1.50 -20.85 -20.83
N LEU A 224 -0.25 -21.05 -20.41
CA LEU A 224 0.96 -20.98 -21.22
C LEU A 224 2.17 -21.09 -20.30
N PHE A 225 2.95 -22.14 -20.55
CA PHE A 225 4.34 -22.34 -20.16
C PHE A 225 5.07 -21.03 -19.84
N CYS A 226 5.69 -20.94 -18.66
CA CYS A 226 6.84 -20.06 -18.45
C CYS A 226 7.98 -20.59 -19.34
N PRO A 227 8.33 -19.94 -20.46
CA PRO A 227 9.58 -20.27 -21.12
C PRO A 227 10.71 -19.72 -20.24
N TYR A 228 11.87 -20.37 -20.32
CA TYR A 228 13.08 -20.15 -19.51
C TYR A 228 13.09 -20.92 -18.17
#